data_AF-A0A316IXA2-F1
#
_entry.id   AF-A0A316IXA2-F1
#
_cell.length_a   1.000
_cell.length_b   1.000
_cell.length_c   1.000
_cell.angle_alpha   90.00
_cell.angle_beta   90.00
_cell.angle_gamma   90.00
#
_symmetry.space_group_name_H-M   'P 1'
#
loop_
_entity.id
_entity.type
_entity.pdbx_description
1 polymer ?
#
loop_
_entity_poly.entity_id
_entity_poly.type
_entity_poly.pdbx_seq_one_letter_code
_entity_poly.pdbx_strand_id
1 'polypeptide(L)'
;MEHKRLKLYAYLDARDHQRTYLAIMRLFTSTLLADLSAGEVAGALAGLEREGRVEQGESRIENVINRLKQLVEWGNLVQGRREVVAASIAEFQHGSVRYQVSKLAVRVQRDVDELLRVPEGAREVSRELLPAIERGLNELGGSLSVALLNEGDKTKELLAERVTTLFLQHAELAATVRDFYAYLGQVVTRNHLAPDEIAGFRNLLVEYIQRVVEDVLKYTPPIAEALAGLTRARSELLRLLGTDLGHNVERARGRTPEDWQELTDWFVDRPGRPSQVTALREATARAIGSLLASVKRATSGGGLLPGRRAELLKLASWFDNSTREEAHEIYASAFGLYSARHLSPAPEHDSDNERTPWRDGPVCDVTVSVRSRGDRGARGRPSRILDDPMTEQSLLAEAREADEIRARHVAELTKAAGNLENTTLTHGALEVFCELLTLAMAQRDSPQDSGSASDPVRGLKLEIAHGTTTQIKSVAGTLTLHDATVALKR
;
A
#
# COMPACT_ATOMS: atom_id res chain seq x y z
N MET A 1 29.04 -14.19 -16.83
CA MET A 1 29.26 -13.77 -15.43
C MET A 1 27.99 -13.94 -14.60
N GLU A 2 26.85 -13.47 -15.08
CA GLU A 2 25.54 -13.55 -14.40
C GLU A 2 25.11 -14.97 -14.02
N HIS A 3 25.16 -15.94 -14.95
CA HIS A 3 24.81 -17.34 -14.66
C HIS A 3 25.67 -17.97 -13.54
N LYS A 4 26.96 -17.61 -13.43
CA LYS A 4 27.83 -18.08 -12.33
C LYS A 4 27.42 -17.47 -10.99
N ARG A 5 26.91 -16.24 -10.97
CA ARG A 5 26.39 -15.60 -9.74
C ARG A 5 25.05 -16.20 -9.32
N LEU A 6 24.19 -16.55 -10.26
CA LEU A 6 22.92 -17.24 -9.96
C LEU A 6 23.13 -18.62 -9.33
N LYS A 7 24.19 -19.34 -9.72
CA LYS A 7 24.55 -20.63 -9.09
C LYS A 7 24.84 -20.53 -7.60
N LEU A 8 25.17 -19.36 -7.05
CA LEU A 8 25.36 -19.18 -5.61
C LEU A 8 24.08 -19.46 -4.81
N TYR A 9 22.90 -19.34 -5.42
CA TYR A 9 21.62 -19.66 -4.79
C TYR A 9 21.27 -21.16 -4.83
N ALA A 10 22.02 -21.98 -5.56
CA ALA A 10 21.65 -23.38 -5.84
C ALA A 10 21.50 -24.24 -4.58
N TYR A 11 22.22 -23.92 -3.50
CA TYR A 11 22.12 -24.66 -2.25
C TYR A 11 20.78 -24.46 -1.51
N LEU A 12 20.04 -23.40 -1.85
CA LEU A 12 18.72 -23.10 -1.30
C LEU A 12 17.60 -23.89 -1.98
N ASP A 13 17.80 -24.27 -3.25
CA ASP A 13 16.83 -25.01 -4.07
C ASP A 13 17.25 -26.50 -4.25
N ALA A 14 18.23 -26.95 -3.47
CA ALA A 14 18.65 -28.34 -3.47
C ALA A 14 17.49 -29.23 -3.00
N ARG A 15 17.02 -30.13 -3.88
CA ARG A 15 15.92 -31.07 -3.60
C ARG A 15 16.17 -31.92 -2.35
N ASP A 16 17.43 -32.27 -2.12
CA ASP A 16 17.89 -33.07 -0.98
C ASP A 16 18.85 -32.25 -0.09
N HIS A 17 18.77 -32.46 1.22
CA HIS A 17 19.71 -31.94 2.22
C HIS A 17 19.82 -30.40 2.30
N GLN A 18 18.78 -29.67 1.89
CA GLN A 18 18.72 -28.20 1.95
C GLN A 18 19.08 -27.64 3.34
N ARG A 19 18.57 -28.27 4.41
CA ARG A 19 18.85 -27.87 5.80
C ARG A 19 20.33 -28.00 6.14
N THR A 20 20.99 -29.06 5.65
CA THR A 20 22.42 -29.29 5.85
C THR A 20 23.25 -28.22 5.15
N TYR A 21 22.95 -27.91 3.88
CA TYR A 21 23.67 -26.86 3.16
C TYR A 21 23.53 -25.49 3.83
N LEU A 22 22.32 -25.13 4.27
CA LEU A 22 22.08 -23.88 4.98
C LEU A 22 22.84 -23.84 6.31
N ALA A 23 22.90 -24.95 7.04
CA ALA A 23 23.67 -25.05 8.28
C ALA A 23 25.18 -24.90 8.05
N ILE A 24 25.74 -25.55 7.00
CA ILE A 24 27.15 -25.42 6.63
C ILE A 24 27.46 -23.98 6.22
N MET A 25 26.61 -23.34 5.39
CA MET A 25 26.83 -21.94 4.99
C MET A 25 26.81 -21.00 6.19
N ARG A 26 25.85 -21.15 7.12
CA ARG A 26 25.80 -20.38 8.38
C ARG A 26 27.04 -20.57 9.24
N LEU A 27 27.58 -21.78 9.30
CA LEU A 27 28.83 -22.07 10.01
C LEU A 27 29.98 -21.22 9.43
N PHE A 28 30.14 -21.21 8.10
CA PHE A 28 31.18 -20.41 7.44
C PHE A 28 30.96 -18.89 7.49
N THR A 29 29.73 -18.41 7.67
CA THR A 29 29.45 -16.97 7.79
C THR A 29 29.32 -16.48 9.23
N SER A 30 29.37 -17.37 10.22
CA SER A 30 29.27 -17.01 11.64
C SER A 30 30.54 -16.39 12.22
N THR A 31 31.69 -16.55 11.56
CA THR A 31 32.99 -16.03 12.02
C THR A 31 33.69 -15.25 10.90
N LEU A 32 34.44 -14.21 11.27
CA LEU A 32 35.04 -13.23 10.35
C LEU A 32 36.04 -13.84 9.35
N LEU A 33 36.74 -14.92 9.74
CA LEU A 33 37.74 -15.60 8.93
C LEU A 33 37.54 -17.11 9.04
N ALA A 34 36.32 -17.57 8.76
CA ALA A 34 36.01 -19.00 8.78
C ALA A 34 36.85 -19.75 7.73
N ASP A 35 37.83 -20.48 8.22
CA ASP A 35 38.65 -21.42 7.46
C ASP A 35 38.50 -22.75 8.17
N LEU A 36 37.77 -23.71 7.59
CA LEU A 36 37.33 -24.93 8.29
C LEU A 36 37.62 -26.18 7.46
N SER A 37 38.02 -27.25 8.15
CA SER A 37 38.16 -28.60 7.60
C SER A 37 36.83 -29.36 7.62
N ALA A 38 36.74 -30.45 6.86
CA ALA A 38 35.56 -31.30 6.87
C ALA A 38 35.26 -31.91 8.25
N GLY A 39 36.29 -32.18 9.06
CA GLY A 39 36.14 -32.69 10.43
C GLY A 39 35.51 -31.67 11.38
N GLU A 40 35.93 -30.40 11.31
CA GLU A 40 35.35 -29.30 12.10
C GLU A 40 33.87 -29.07 11.73
N VAL A 41 33.55 -29.10 10.44
CA VAL A 41 32.16 -29.00 9.95
C VAL A 41 31.31 -30.19 10.43
N ALA A 42 31.84 -31.42 10.34
CA ALA A 42 31.18 -32.62 10.82
C ALA A 42 30.87 -32.56 12.33
N GLY A 43 31.83 -32.11 13.14
CA GLY A 43 31.65 -31.93 14.58
C GLY A 43 30.53 -30.93 14.91
N ALA A 44 30.47 -29.81 14.18
CA ALA A 44 29.42 -28.83 14.36
C ALA A 44 28.03 -29.34 13.93
N LEU A 45 27.95 -30.07 12.81
CA LEU A 45 26.71 -30.69 12.34
C LEU A 45 26.20 -31.77 13.28
N ALA A 46 27.08 -32.51 13.97
CA ALA A 46 26.67 -33.52 14.94
C ALA A 46 25.85 -32.94 16.11
N GLY A 47 26.09 -31.67 16.48
CA GLY A 47 25.23 -30.96 17.43
C GLY A 47 23.83 -30.72 16.88
N LEU A 48 23.75 -30.17 15.67
CA LEU A 48 22.49 -29.87 14.98
C LEU A 48 21.69 -31.13 14.62
N GLU A 49 22.35 -32.25 14.37
CA GLU A 49 21.73 -33.54 14.10
C GLU A 49 21.04 -34.09 15.34
N ARG A 50 21.69 -33.99 16.52
CA ARG A 50 21.07 -34.38 17.80
C ARG A 50 19.85 -33.52 18.15
N GLU A 51 19.84 -32.27 17.71
CA GLU A 51 18.70 -31.35 17.86
C GLU A 51 17.60 -31.57 16.80
N GLY A 52 17.79 -32.49 15.85
CA GLY A 52 16.83 -32.75 14.77
C GLY A 52 16.73 -31.64 13.72
N ARG A 53 17.70 -30.73 13.68
CA ARG A 53 17.72 -29.58 12.75
C ARG A 53 18.27 -29.93 11.37
N VAL A 54 19.08 -30.99 11.29
CA VAL A 54 19.57 -31.60 10.05
C VAL A 54 19.24 -33.09 10.03
N GLU A 55 19.29 -33.70 8.86
CA GLU A 55 18.94 -35.11 8.66
C GLU A 55 19.96 -36.06 9.32
N GLN A 56 19.49 -37.25 9.70
CA GLN A 56 20.32 -38.25 10.36
C GLN A 56 21.40 -38.79 9.42
N GLY A 57 22.64 -38.86 9.89
CA GLY A 57 23.81 -39.27 9.12
C GLY A 57 24.52 -38.14 8.37
N GLU A 58 24.00 -36.91 8.37
CA GLU A 58 24.64 -35.77 7.67
C GLU A 58 25.90 -35.25 8.39
N SER A 59 26.11 -35.58 9.68
CA SER A 59 27.37 -35.30 10.38
C SER A 59 28.50 -36.27 10.02
N ARG A 60 28.25 -37.34 9.25
CA ARG A 60 29.30 -38.28 8.83
C ARG A 60 30.29 -37.58 7.89
N ILE A 61 31.58 -37.77 8.14
CA ILE A 61 32.65 -37.04 7.44
C ILE A 61 32.58 -37.20 5.92
N GLU A 62 32.21 -38.38 5.41
CA GLU A 62 32.07 -38.67 3.98
C GLU A 62 30.95 -37.83 3.34
N ASN A 63 29.80 -37.72 4.03
CA ASN A 63 28.67 -36.90 3.57
C ASN A 63 29.05 -35.43 3.59
N VAL A 64 29.67 -34.95 4.66
CA VAL A 64 30.17 -33.57 4.77
C VAL A 64 31.14 -33.23 3.65
N ILE A 65 32.09 -34.12 3.32
CA ILE A 65 33.01 -33.93 2.19
C ILE A 65 32.24 -33.75 0.87
N ASN A 66 31.21 -34.56 0.63
CA ASN A 66 30.38 -34.44 -0.57
C ASN A 66 29.63 -33.10 -0.60
N ARG A 67 29.05 -32.65 0.53
CA ARG A 67 28.39 -31.34 0.61
C ARG A 67 29.35 -30.18 0.35
N LEU A 68 30.54 -30.23 0.95
CA LEU A 68 31.57 -29.19 0.77
C LEU A 68 32.04 -29.12 -0.69
N LYS A 69 32.26 -30.26 -1.35
CA LYS A 69 32.58 -30.31 -2.78
C LYS A 69 31.48 -29.69 -3.64
N GLN A 70 30.21 -29.98 -3.34
CA GLN A 70 29.09 -29.40 -4.07
C GLN A 70 29.01 -27.88 -3.89
N LEU A 71 29.22 -27.39 -2.65
CA LEU A 71 29.28 -25.96 -2.37
C LEU A 71 30.47 -25.27 -3.08
N VAL A 72 31.60 -25.95 -3.26
CA VAL A 72 32.72 -25.47 -4.10
C VAL A 72 32.31 -25.41 -5.57
N GLU A 73 31.64 -26.43 -6.10
CA GLU A 73 31.19 -26.46 -7.49
C GLU A 73 30.21 -25.32 -7.82
N TRP A 74 29.32 -25.00 -6.89
CA TRP A 74 28.40 -23.86 -7.00
C TRP A 74 29.09 -22.50 -6.80
N GLY A 75 30.34 -22.47 -6.36
CA GLY A 75 31.12 -21.25 -6.12
C GLY A 75 30.89 -20.61 -4.75
N ASN A 76 30.20 -21.31 -3.84
CA ASN A 76 29.94 -20.84 -2.49
C ASN A 76 31.18 -20.91 -1.60
N LEU A 77 31.95 -21.99 -1.75
CA LEU A 77 33.20 -22.20 -1.03
C LEU A 77 34.39 -22.19 -1.99
N VAL A 78 35.54 -21.81 -1.46
CA VAL A 78 36.85 -21.88 -2.10
C VAL A 78 37.68 -22.89 -1.33
N GLN A 79 38.30 -23.80 -2.07
CA GLN A 79 39.20 -24.79 -1.49
C GLN A 79 40.60 -24.20 -1.36
N GLY A 80 41.10 -24.10 -0.13
CA GLY A 80 42.48 -23.76 0.18
C GLY A 80 43.26 -25.00 0.61
N ARG A 81 44.58 -25.00 0.35
CA ARG A 81 45.51 -25.96 0.96
C ARG A 81 46.45 -25.18 1.87
N ARG A 82 46.58 -25.63 3.12
CA ARG A 82 47.63 -25.14 4.02
C ARG A 82 48.70 -26.21 4.04
N GLU A 83 49.96 -25.84 3.80
CA GLU A 83 51.09 -26.73 4.05
C GLU A 83 51.19 -26.90 5.56
N VAL A 84 50.77 -28.06 6.06
CA VAL A 84 50.91 -28.45 7.46
C VAL A 84 51.88 -29.62 7.50
N VAL A 85 52.86 -29.57 8.41
CA VAL A 85 53.69 -30.73 8.77
C VAL A 85 52.77 -31.70 9.54
N ALA A 86 52.13 -32.62 8.82
CA ALA A 86 51.17 -33.56 9.38
C ALA A 86 51.86 -34.61 10.25
N ALA A 87 51.29 -34.94 11.41
CA ALA A 87 51.83 -35.95 12.32
C ALA A 87 51.43 -37.38 11.92
N SER A 88 50.50 -37.55 10.97
CA SER A 88 50.07 -38.86 10.46
C SER A 88 49.57 -38.81 9.01
N ILE A 89 49.54 -39.97 8.34
CA ILE A 89 49.06 -40.12 6.96
C ILE A 89 47.57 -39.76 6.83
N ALA A 90 46.74 -40.11 7.82
CA ALA A 90 45.32 -39.77 7.82
C ALA A 90 45.08 -38.26 7.97
N GLU A 91 45.87 -37.58 8.80
CA GLU A 91 45.86 -36.13 8.97
C GLU A 91 46.40 -35.40 7.73
N PHE A 92 47.41 -35.95 7.06
CA PHE A 92 47.90 -35.44 5.78
C PHE A 92 46.83 -35.53 4.67
N GLN A 93 46.10 -36.65 4.59
CA GLN A 93 45.11 -36.90 3.55
C GLN A 93 43.80 -36.10 3.73
N HIS A 94 43.34 -35.88 4.97
CA HIS A 94 42.05 -35.22 5.24
C HIS A 94 42.15 -33.85 5.91
N GLY A 95 43.27 -33.54 6.60
CA GLY A 95 43.49 -32.29 7.31
C GLY A 95 44.13 -31.17 6.48
N SER A 96 44.64 -31.49 5.28
CA SER A 96 45.31 -30.50 4.41
C SER A 96 44.34 -29.64 3.59
N VAL A 97 43.09 -30.08 3.43
CA VAL A 97 42.06 -29.36 2.68
C VAL A 97 41.22 -28.53 3.64
N ARG A 98 41.28 -27.21 3.49
CA ARG A 98 40.43 -26.28 4.21
C ARG A 98 39.54 -25.52 3.23
N TYR A 99 38.38 -25.13 3.70
CA TYR A 99 37.39 -24.41 2.91
C TYR A 99 37.20 -23.03 3.49
N GLN A 100 37.00 -22.05 2.61
CA GLN A 100 36.66 -20.69 2.97
C GLN A 100 35.43 -20.27 2.17
N VAL A 101 34.57 -19.45 2.75
CA VAL A 101 33.43 -18.91 2.01
C VAL A 101 33.88 -17.84 1.02
N SER A 102 33.33 -17.85 -0.19
CA SER A 102 33.65 -16.83 -1.20
C SER A 102 32.99 -15.49 -0.83
N LYS A 103 33.61 -14.35 -1.19
CA LYS A 103 33.09 -13.00 -0.89
C LYS A 103 31.62 -12.84 -1.29
N LEU A 104 31.23 -13.34 -2.46
CA LEU A 104 29.86 -13.21 -2.96
C LEU A 104 28.89 -14.15 -2.23
N ALA A 105 29.35 -15.33 -1.81
CA ALA A 105 28.53 -16.27 -1.05
C ALA A 105 28.24 -15.78 0.37
N VAL A 106 29.16 -15.04 1.01
CA VAL A 106 28.88 -14.34 2.27
C VAL A 106 27.70 -13.37 2.10
N ARG A 107 27.69 -12.59 1.00
CA ARG A 107 26.60 -11.64 0.71
C ARG A 107 25.27 -12.38 0.50
N VAL A 108 25.27 -13.45 -0.32
CA VAL A 108 24.08 -14.27 -0.55
C VAL A 108 23.54 -14.86 0.76
N GLN A 109 24.40 -15.47 1.60
CA GLN A 109 23.96 -16.06 2.86
C GLN A 109 23.38 -15.03 3.82
N ARG A 110 23.95 -13.82 3.88
CA ARG A 110 23.41 -12.73 4.69
C ARG A 110 22.01 -12.33 4.24
N ASP A 111 21.82 -12.16 2.92
CA ASP A 111 20.53 -11.77 2.35
C ASP A 111 19.48 -12.88 2.55
N VAL A 112 19.88 -14.15 2.52
CA VAL A 112 19.02 -15.31 2.87
C VAL A 112 18.62 -15.29 4.34
N ASP A 113 19.56 -15.08 5.26
CA ASP A 113 19.26 -15.04 6.68
C ASP A 113 18.40 -13.84 7.07
N GLU A 114 18.54 -12.72 6.36
CA GLU A 114 17.65 -11.57 6.47
C GLU A 114 16.23 -11.96 6.03
N LEU A 115 16.08 -12.51 4.81
CA LEU A 115 14.79 -12.95 4.28
C LEU A 115 14.07 -13.94 5.20
N LEU A 116 14.77 -14.96 5.71
CA LEU A 116 14.19 -15.99 6.57
C LEU A 116 13.76 -15.48 7.95
N ARG A 117 14.16 -14.25 8.34
CA ARG A 117 13.73 -13.61 9.58
C ARG A 117 12.60 -12.60 9.38
N VAL A 118 12.32 -12.18 8.14
CA VAL A 118 11.27 -11.20 7.86
C VAL A 118 9.91 -11.79 8.26
N PRO A 119 9.17 -11.17 9.19
CA PRO A 119 7.81 -11.59 9.51
C PRO A 119 6.90 -11.43 8.29
N GLU A 120 5.90 -12.30 8.12
CA GLU A 120 4.93 -12.21 7.02
C GLU A 120 3.99 -10.98 7.12
N GLY A 121 4.05 -10.23 8.23
CA GLY A 121 3.24 -9.04 8.49
C GLY A 121 3.85 -7.75 7.94
N ALA A 122 3.11 -6.64 8.09
CA ALA A 122 3.59 -5.32 7.71
C ALA A 122 4.82 -4.91 8.52
N ARG A 123 5.89 -4.48 7.84
CA ARG A 123 7.01 -3.78 8.47
C ARG A 123 6.60 -2.36 8.84
N GLU A 124 6.92 -1.93 10.05
CA GLU A 124 6.76 -0.54 10.45
C GLU A 124 7.77 0.35 9.71
N VAL A 125 7.28 1.38 9.03
CA VAL A 125 8.03 2.56 8.58
C VAL A 125 8.55 3.36 9.78
N SER A 126 9.87 3.42 9.91
CA SER A 126 10.57 4.21 10.93
C SER A 126 10.37 5.71 10.72
N ARG A 127 9.45 6.30 11.49
CA ARG A 127 9.04 7.71 11.39
C ARG A 127 10.15 8.68 11.78
N GLU A 128 11.02 8.24 12.68
CA GLU A 128 12.16 8.99 13.20
C GLU A 128 13.26 9.24 12.15
N LEU A 129 13.24 8.53 11.01
CA LEU A 129 14.28 8.64 10.00
C LEU A 129 14.15 9.90 9.14
N LEU A 130 12.93 10.34 8.80
CA LEU A 130 12.74 11.61 8.06
C LEU A 130 13.32 12.83 8.80
N PRO A 131 12.96 13.10 10.07
CA PRO A 131 13.59 14.18 10.82
C PRO A 131 15.09 13.97 11.06
N ALA A 132 15.55 12.72 11.15
CA ALA A 132 16.98 12.44 11.27
C ALA A 132 17.75 12.79 9.98
N ILE A 133 17.19 12.48 8.81
CA ILE A 133 17.75 12.82 7.49
C ILE A 133 17.78 14.34 7.32
N GLU A 134 16.71 15.05 7.66
CA GLU A 134 16.66 16.52 7.63
C GLU A 134 17.78 17.13 8.49
N ARG A 135 17.89 16.70 9.76
CA ARG A 135 18.97 17.16 10.65
C ARG A 135 20.35 16.81 10.10
N GLY A 136 20.53 15.59 9.60
CA GLY A 136 21.79 15.12 9.02
C GLY A 136 22.23 15.95 7.82
N LEU A 137 21.30 16.36 6.95
CA LEU A 137 21.58 17.24 5.81
C LEU A 137 21.98 18.65 6.26
N ASN A 138 21.29 19.21 7.26
CA ASN A 138 21.62 20.52 7.80
C ASN A 138 23.00 20.54 8.48
N GLU A 139 23.29 19.54 9.31
CA GLU A 139 24.60 19.36 9.96
C GLU A 139 25.71 19.15 8.94
N LEU A 140 25.44 18.41 7.86
CA LEU A 140 26.37 18.22 6.76
C LEU A 140 26.67 19.54 6.04
N GLY A 141 25.65 20.36 5.73
CA GLY A 141 25.85 21.66 5.10
C GLY A 141 26.73 22.58 5.93
N GLY A 142 26.50 22.61 7.25
CA GLY A 142 27.35 23.36 8.19
C GLY A 142 28.79 22.85 8.23
N SER A 143 28.97 21.53 8.36
CA SER A 143 30.29 20.89 8.39
C SER A 143 31.07 21.08 7.08
N LEU A 144 30.38 21.03 5.95
CA LEU A 144 30.96 21.26 4.63
C LEU A 144 31.45 22.70 4.51
N SER A 145 30.64 23.67 4.95
CA SER A 145 31.02 25.08 4.93
C SER A 145 32.30 25.35 5.75
N VAL A 146 32.45 24.69 6.90
CA VAL A 146 33.68 24.77 7.72
C VAL A 146 34.86 24.09 7.02
N ALA A 147 34.65 22.92 6.43
CA ALA A 147 35.73 22.18 5.74
C ALA A 147 36.24 22.89 4.48
N LEU A 148 35.37 23.63 3.78
CA LEU A 148 35.75 24.46 2.63
C LEU A 148 36.67 25.63 3.02
N LEU A 149 36.54 26.14 4.25
CA LEU A 149 37.38 27.22 4.77
C LEU A 149 38.67 26.69 5.41
N ASN A 150 38.61 25.51 6.02
CA ASN A 150 39.73 24.86 6.70
C ASN A 150 39.77 23.36 6.38
N GLU A 151 40.57 22.99 5.39
CA GLU A 151 40.84 21.59 5.06
C GLU A 151 41.78 20.96 6.10
N GLY A 152 41.21 20.26 7.07
CA GLY A 152 41.96 19.47 8.05
C GLY A 152 41.48 18.02 8.07
N ASP A 153 42.33 17.10 8.51
CA ASP A 153 41.97 15.67 8.55
C ASP A 153 40.76 15.42 9.46
N LYS A 154 40.66 16.12 10.59
CA LYS A 154 39.51 16.04 11.50
C LYS A 154 38.19 16.52 10.85
N THR A 155 38.23 17.55 9.99
CA THR A 155 37.02 18.04 9.31
C THR A 155 36.60 17.07 8.21
N LYS A 156 37.56 16.45 7.52
CA LYS A 156 37.30 15.38 6.53
C LYS A 156 36.73 14.11 7.18
N GLU A 157 37.26 13.69 8.33
CA GLU A 157 36.73 12.56 9.10
C GLU A 157 35.29 12.82 9.57
N LEU A 158 35.01 14.00 10.12
CA LEU A 158 33.65 14.37 10.54
C LEU A 158 32.68 14.38 9.33
N LEU A 159 33.10 14.94 8.19
CA LEU A 159 32.29 14.87 6.95
C LEU A 159 32.02 13.43 6.53
N ALA A 160 33.04 12.57 6.56
CA ALA A 160 32.90 11.17 6.22
C ALA A 160 31.92 10.43 7.14
N GLU A 161 31.97 10.71 8.44
CA GLU A 161 31.04 10.18 9.43
C GLU A 161 29.60 10.62 9.11
N ARG A 162 29.36 11.93 8.93
CA ARG A 162 28.03 12.49 8.67
C ARG A 162 27.41 11.95 7.38
N VAL A 163 28.19 11.85 6.31
CA VAL A 163 27.73 11.24 5.05
C VAL A 163 27.38 9.77 5.24
N THR A 164 28.20 9.02 5.98
CA THR A 164 27.92 7.60 6.24
C THR A 164 26.62 7.43 7.01
N THR A 165 26.43 8.20 8.09
CA THR A 165 25.21 8.19 8.91
C THR A 165 23.97 8.55 8.08
N LEU A 166 24.04 9.62 7.29
CA LEU A 166 22.93 10.06 6.42
C LEU A 166 22.51 8.94 5.43
N PHE A 167 23.47 8.30 4.76
CA PHE A 167 23.17 7.27 3.78
C PHE A 167 22.67 5.97 4.42
N LEU A 168 23.10 5.63 5.64
CA LEU A 168 22.53 4.52 6.40
C LEU A 168 21.07 4.79 6.79
N GLN A 169 20.77 5.99 7.30
CA GLN A 169 19.41 6.40 7.64
C GLN A 169 18.49 6.42 6.42
N HIS A 170 18.97 6.95 5.29
CA HIS A 170 18.23 6.92 4.03
C HIS A 170 17.98 5.50 3.52
N ALA A 171 18.98 4.62 3.57
CA ALA A 171 18.84 3.24 3.12
C ALA A 171 17.78 2.48 3.95
N GLU A 172 17.77 2.67 5.27
CA GLU A 172 16.78 2.07 6.16
C GLU A 172 15.36 2.63 5.90
N LEU A 173 15.23 3.94 5.69
CA LEU A 173 13.95 4.55 5.31
C LEU A 173 13.45 3.97 3.98
N ALA A 174 14.30 3.92 2.97
CA ALA A 174 13.91 3.39 1.66
C ALA A 174 13.53 1.90 1.73
N ALA A 175 14.19 1.10 2.58
CA ALA A 175 13.84 -0.30 2.80
C ALA A 175 12.48 -0.46 3.50
N THR A 176 12.32 0.16 4.69
CA THR A 176 11.07 0.10 5.48
C THR A 176 9.85 0.59 4.70
N VAL A 177 10.00 1.69 3.96
CA VAL A 177 8.95 2.21 3.09
C VAL A 177 8.61 1.22 1.98
N ARG A 178 9.60 0.68 1.24
CA ARG A 178 9.31 -0.29 0.17
C ARG A 178 8.58 -1.52 0.68
N ASP A 179 8.98 -2.07 1.82
CA ASP A 179 8.35 -3.24 2.43
C ASP A 179 6.89 -2.96 2.83
N PHE A 180 6.65 -1.82 3.48
CA PHE A 180 5.29 -1.41 3.88
C PHE A 180 4.35 -1.31 2.67
N TYR A 181 4.80 -0.70 1.56
CA TYR A 181 3.96 -0.55 0.37
C TYR A 181 3.83 -1.81 -0.46
N ALA A 182 4.84 -2.70 -0.46
CA ALA A 182 4.70 -4.03 -1.04
C ALA A 182 3.59 -4.81 -0.33
N TYR A 183 3.56 -4.76 1.01
CA TYR A 183 2.50 -5.36 1.82
C TYR A 183 1.14 -4.68 1.57
N LEU A 184 1.08 -3.34 1.58
CA LEU A 184 -0.14 -2.58 1.31
C LEU A 184 -0.71 -2.91 -0.08
N GLY A 185 0.14 -3.01 -1.10
CA GLY A 185 -0.26 -3.40 -2.46
C GLY A 185 -0.85 -4.80 -2.53
N GLN A 186 -0.28 -5.77 -1.81
CA GLN A 186 -0.84 -7.12 -1.70
C GLN A 186 -2.22 -7.11 -1.05
N VAL A 187 -2.38 -6.35 0.03
CA VAL A 187 -3.66 -6.21 0.75
C VAL A 187 -4.72 -5.55 -0.13
N VAL A 188 -4.40 -4.44 -0.79
CA VAL A 188 -5.33 -3.71 -1.67
C VAL A 188 -5.77 -4.54 -2.87
N THR A 189 -4.90 -5.38 -3.42
CA THR A 189 -5.20 -6.24 -4.57
C THR A 189 -6.04 -7.47 -4.16
N ARG A 190 -5.92 -7.92 -2.91
CA ARG A 190 -6.77 -8.97 -2.37
C ARG A 190 -8.16 -8.40 -2.08
N ASN A 191 -9.10 -8.60 -3.02
CA ASN A 191 -10.51 -8.27 -2.85
C ASN A 191 -11.22 -9.04 -1.70
N HIS A 192 -10.51 -9.94 -0.98
CA HIS A 192 -11.07 -10.85 0.02
C HIS A 192 -10.12 -10.98 1.23
N LEU A 193 -10.04 -9.95 2.09
CA LEU A 193 -9.35 -10.12 3.37
C LEU A 193 -10.21 -10.92 4.36
N ALA A 194 -9.58 -11.78 5.15
CA ALA A 194 -10.26 -12.45 6.25
C ALA A 194 -10.65 -11.44 7.35
N PRO A 195 -11.73 -11.67 8.12
CA PRO A 195 -12.18 -10.74 9.17
C PRO A 195 -11.09 -10.36 10.18
N ASP A 196 -10.23 -11.32 10.54
CA ASP A 196 -9.14 -11.13 11.52
C ASP A 196 -8.00 -10.29 10.92
N GLU A 197 -7.71 -10.44 9.62
CA GLU A 197 -6.76 -9.61 8.87
C GLU A 197 -7.28 -8.17 8.74
N ILE A 198 -8.59 -7.99 8.51
CA ILE A 198 -9.23 -6.68 8.43
C ILE A 198 -9.14 -5.93 9.77
N ALA A 199 -9.34 -6.63 10.89
CA ALA A 199 -9.31 -6.02 12.23
C ALA A 199 -7.90 -5.57 12.64
N GLY A 200 -6.89 -6.43 12.46
CA GLY A 200 -5.48 -6.07 12.71
C GLY A 200 -5.01 -4.94 11.80
N PHE A 201 -5.45 -4.97 10.53
CA PHE A 201 -5.10 -3.96 9.56
C PHE A 201 -5.83 -2.63 9.77
N ARG A 202 -7.07 -2.62 10.29
CA ARG A 202 -7.82 -1.39 10.60
C ARG A 202 -7.11 -0.52 11.64
N ASN A 203 -6.57 -1.13 12.69
CA ASN A 203 -5.84 -0.43 13.74
C ASN A 203 -4.51 0.11 13.24
N LEU A 204 -3.82 -0.67 12.39
CA LEU A 204 -2.64 -0.19 11.69
C LEU A 204 -3.03 0.98 10.76
N LEU A 205 -4.07 0.86 9.93
CA LEU A 205 -4.29 1.81 8.83
C LEU A 205 -4.62 3.23 9.25
N VAL A 206 -5.58 3.38 10.17
CA VAL A 206 -6.22 4.68 10.38
C VAL A 206 -5.27 5.62 11.11
N GLU A 207 -4.56 5.11 12.12
CA GLU A 207 -3.65 5.92 12.92
C GLU A 207 -2.25 6.03 12.29
N TYR A 208 -1.81 5.00 11.58
CA TYR A 208 -0.46 4.94 11.04
C TYR A 208 -0.33 5.67 9.70
N ILE A 209 -1.26 5.46 8.77
CA ILE A 209 -1.14 6.05 7.44
C ILE A 209 -1.28 7.57 7.50
N GLN A 210 -2.21 8.09 8.31
CA GLN A 210 -2.39 9.53 8.47
C GLN A 210 -1.10 10.18 9.00
N ARG A 211 -0.51 9.60 10.05
CA ARG A 211 0.73 10.11 10.66
C ARG A 211 1.94 10.01 9.72
N VAL A 212 2.08 8.92 8.96
CA VAL A 212 3.17 8.78 7.98
C VAL A 212 3.03 9.82 6.87
N VAL A 213 1.82 10.05 6.36
CA VAL A 213 1.57 11.08 5.34
C VAL A 213 1.88 12.47 5.88
N GLU A 214 1.47 12.78 7.12
CA GLU A 214 1.78 14.05 7.78
C GLU A 214 3.29 14.28 7.92
N ASP A 215 4.04 13.29 8.42
CA ASP A 215 5.50 13.40 8.57
C ASP A 215 6.18 13.57 7.21
N VAL A 216 5.74 12.82 6.19
CA VAL A 216 6.24 12.96 4.82
C VAL A 216 6.00 14.38 4.29
N LEU A 217 4.80 14.93 4.46
CA LEU A 217 4.48 16.30 4.02
C LEU A 217 5.29 17.36 4.79
N LYS A 218 5.54 17.13 6.08
CA LYS A 218 6.29 18.04 6.93
C LYS A 218 7.78 18.08 6.61
N TYR A 219 8.41 16.92 6.41
CA TYR A 219 9.87 16.81 6.29
C TYR A 219 10.39 16.82 4.84
N THR A 220 9.56 16.51 3.85
CA THR A 220 10.02 16.48 2.44
C THR A 220 10.46 17.85 1.91
N PRO A 221 9.71 18.95 2.10
CA PRO A 221 10.14 20.27 1.63
C PRO A 221 11.51 20.73 2.17
N PRO A 222 11.79 20.72 3.51
CA PRO A 222 13.09 21.14 4.01
C PRO A 222 14.24 20.21 3.56
N ILE A 223 13.99 18.91 3.43
CA ILE A 223 14.97 17.97 2.87
C ILE A 223 15.30 18.32 1.42
N ALA A 224 14.27 18.59 0.60
CA ALA A 224 14.45 18.98 -0.80
C ALA A 224 15.25 20.28 -0.94
N GLU A 225 14.96 21.28 -0.10
CA GLU A 225 15.71 22.54 -0.05
C GLU A 225 17.18 22.34 0.35
N ALA A 226 17.44 21.52 1.38
CA ALA A 226 18.81 21.21 1.79
C ALA A 226 19.60 20.48 0.69
N LEU A 227 18.98 19.52 0.00
CA LEU A 227 19.59 18.82 -1.14
C LEU A 227 19.86 19.76 -2.32
N ALA A 228 18.92 20.67 -2.63
CA ALA A 228 19.11 21.69 -3.65
C ALA A 228 20.29 22.62 -3.31
N GLY A 229 20.41 23.05 -2.05
CA GLY A 229 21.52 23.87 -1.56
C GLY A 229 22.89 23.18 -1.70
N LEU A 230 22.95 21.87 -1.47
CA LEU A 230 24.19 21.08 -1.60
C LEU A 230 24.60 20.82 -3.05
N THR A 231 23.73 21.03 -4.04
CA THR A 231 23.99 20.67 -5.45
C THR A 231 25.27 21.30 -6.00
N ARG A 232 25.53 22.58 -5.69
CA ARG A 232 26.73 23.29 -6.17
C ARG A 232 28.01 22.88 -5.45
N ALA A 233 27.91 22.51 -4.17
CA ALA A 233 29.06 22.12 -3.35
C ALA A 233 29.38 20.62 -3.44
N ARG A 234 28.65 19.87 -4.26
CA ARG A 234 28.69 18.41 -4.33
C ARG A 234 29.99 17.85 -4.89
N SER A 235 30.51 18.46 -5.96
CA SER A 235 31.82 18.07 -6.53
C SER A 235 32.92 18.17 -5.48
N GLU A 236 32.86 19.23 -4.69
CA GLU A 236 33.84 19.54 -3.67
C GLU A 236 33.69 18.67 -2.42
N LEU A 237 32.45 18.40 -2.00
CA LEU A 237 32.16 17.37 -0.99
C LEU A 237 32.76 16.03 -1.40
N LEU A 238 32.55 15.58 -2.64
CA LEU A 238 33.10 14.31 -3.13
C LEU A 238 34.63 14.33 -3.21
N ARG A 239 35.25 15.48 -3.54
CA ARG A 239 36.71 15.65 -3.50
C ARG A 239 37.25 15.50 -2.08
N LEU A 240 36.62 16.14 -1.10
CA LEU A 240 37.02 16.07 0.32
C LEU A 240 36.82 14.67 0.93
N LEU A 241 35.81 13.94 0.45
CA LEU A 241 35.50 12.55 0.84
C LEU A 241 36.32 11.51 0.07
N GLY A 242 37.01 11.93 -0.99
CA GLY A 242 37.75 11.09 -1.89
C GLY A 242 38.97 10.49 -1.20
N THR A 243 39.00 9.16 -1.10
CA THR A 243 40.21 8.40 -0.83
C THR A 243 40.71 7.80 -2.13
N ASP A 244 42.03 7.76 -2.32
CA ASP A 244 42.70 7.16 -3.49
C ASP A 244 42.68 5.62 -3.41
N LEU A 245 41.48 5.08 -3.18
CA LEU A 245 41.21 3.65 -3.25
C LEU A 245 40.85 3.37 -4.70
N GLY A 246 41.76 2.68 -5.40
CA GLY A 246 41.68 2.41 -6.84
C GLY A 246 40.35 1.78 -7.30
N HIS A 247 40.13 1.75 -8.61
CA HIS A 247 38.84 1.43 -9.24
C HIS A 247 38.20 0.06 -8.90
N ASN A 248 38.93 -0.85 -8.24
CA ASN A 248 38.46 -2.19 -7.87
C ASN A 248 37.83 -2.29 -6.47
N VAL A 249 37.76 -1.17 -5.72
CA VAL A 249 37.21 -1.15 -4.36
C VAL A 249 35.74 -0.70 -4.38
N GLU A 250 34.86 -1.51 -3.78
CA GLU A 250 33.46 -1.13 -3.52
C GLU A 250 33.46 0.00 -2.48
N ARG A 251 33.07 1.20 -2.89
CA ARG A 251 33.03 2.38 -2.01
C ARG A 251 31.76 2.34 -1.15
N ALA A 252 31.85 2.94 0.04
CA ALA A 252 30.68 3.21 0.84
C ALA A 252 29.68 4.11 0.08
N ARG A 253 28.40 4.00 0.42
CA ARG A 253 27.34 4.87 -0.10
C ARG A 253 27.63 6.35 0.21
N GLY A 254 27.20 7.22 -0.68
CA GLY A 254 27.39 8.68 -0.59
C GLY A 254 28.74 9.17 -1.11
N ARG A 255 29.55 8.29 -1.70
CA ARG A 255 30.89 8.64 -2.21
C ARG A 255 30.95 8.78 -3.72
N THR A 256 29.80 8.70 -4.39
CA THR A 256 29.67 8.84 -5.84
C THR A 256 28.62 9.90 -6.22
N PRO A 257 28.74 10.55 -7.39
CA PRO A 257 27.68 11.40 -7.95
C PRO A 257 26.36 10.64 -8.21
N GLU A 258 26.39 9.32 -8.32
CA GLU A 258 25.19 8.51 -8.51
C GLU A 258 24.44 8.36 -7.18
N ASP A 259 25.15 8.14 -6.06
CA ASP A 259 24.55 7.94 -4.74
C ASP A 259 23.64 9.10 -4.31
N TRP A 260 24.11 10.34 -4.41
CA TRP A 260 23.22 11.46 -4.06
C TRP A 260 22.23 11.80 -5.16
N GLN A 261 22.43 11.33 -6.39
CA GLN A 261 21.37 11.47 -7.38
C GLN A 261 20.19 10.57 -7.00
N GLU A 262 20.47 9.36 -6.53
CA GLU A 262 19.46 8.45 -5.97
C GLU A 262 18.79 9.07 -4.73
N LEU A 263 19.56 9.67 -3.81
CA LEU A 263 19.01 10.39 -2.65
C LEU A 263 18.10 11.56 -3.09
N THR A 264 18.53 12.39 -4.04
CA THR A 264 17.72 13.51 -4.56
C THR A 264 16.46 13.03 -5.25
N ASP A 265 16.53 11.98 -6.07
CA ASP A 265 15.36 11.41 -6.76
C ASP A 265 14.32 10.83 -5.79
N TRP A 266 14.70 10.55 -4.54
CA TRP A 266 13.77 10.11 -3.51
C TRP A 266 12.82 11.23 -3.06
N PHE A 267 13.32 12.48 -3.01
CA PHE A 267 12.61 13.63 -2.40
C PHE A 267 12.22 14.74 -3.39
N VAL A 268 12.86 14.82 -4.55
CA VAL A 268 12.69 15.94 -5.51
C VAL A 268 12.10 15.44 -6.82
N ASP A 269 10.98 16.03 -7.24
CA ASP A 269 10.32 15.71 -8.49
C ASP A 269 11.14 16.19 -9.70
N ARG A 270 11.09 15.43 -10.80
CA ARG A 270 11.64 15.82 -12.10
C ARG A 270 10.54 15.87 -13.16
N PRO A 271 10.70 16.67 -14.22
CA PRO A 271 9.75 16.66 -15.34
C PRO A 271 9.55 15.23 -15.88
N GLY A 272 8.32 14.72 -15.79
CA GLY A 272 7.96 13.37 -16.23
C GLY A 272 8.39 12.21 -15.31
N ARG A 273 9.01 12.49 -14.16
CA ARG A 273 9.39 11.47 -13.17
C ARG A 273 9.12 11.99 -11.75
N PRO A 274 7.99 11.59 -11.11
CA PRO A 274 7.73 11.96 -9.74
C PRO A 274 8.81 11.38 -8.80
N SER A 275 9.09 12.09 -7.72
CA SER A 275 9.91 11.59 -6.64
C SER A 275 9.27 10.36 -6.01
N GLN A 276 10.10 9.55 -5.34
CA GLN A 276 9.60 8.35 -4.67
C GLN A 276 8.62 8.71 -3.57
N VAL A 277 8.83 9.83 -2.87
CA VAL A 277 7.88 10.38 -1.90
C VAL A 277 6.55 10.81 -2.55
N THR A 278 6.58 11.47 -3.72
CA THR A 278 5.34 11.83 -4.43
C THR A 278 4.59 10.58 -4.90
N ALA A 279 5.29 9.63 -5.51
CA ALA A 279 4.72 8.34 -5.89
C ALA A 279 4.15 7.59 -4.67
N LEU A 280 4.83 7.71 -3.52
CA LEU A 280 4.38 7.17 -2.24
C LEU A 280 3.01 7.72 -1.88
N ARG A 281 2.91 9.05 -1.76
CA ARG A 281 1.69 9.77 -1.38
C ARG A 281 0.50 9.38 -2.26
N GLU A 282 0.70 9.30 -3.56
CA GLU A 282 -0.34 8.91 -4.52
C GLU A 282 -0.77 7.45 -4.37
N ALA A 283 0.17 6.54 -4.14
CA ALA A 283 -0.12 5.13 -3.85
C ALA A 283 -0.90 5.00 -2.52
N THR A 284 -0.50 5.74 -1.49
CA THR A 284 -1.18 5.77 -0.19
C THR A 284 -2.63 6.24 -0.33
N ALA A 285 -2.86 7.37 -0.99
CA ALA A 285 -4.20 7.94 -1.17
C ALA A 285 -5.14 6.95 -1.88
N ARG A 286 -4.64 6.28 -2.92
CA ARG A 286 -5.37 5.22 -3.63
C ARG A 286 -5.66 4.01 -2.75
N ALA A 287 -4.68 3.56 -1.97
CA ALA A 287 -4.83 2.43 -1.06
C ALA A 287 -5.89 2.71 0.01
N ILE A 288 -5.83 3.87 0.67
CA ILE A 288 -6.85 4.31 1.65
C ILE A 288 -8.24 4.31 1.00
N GLY A 289 -8.38 4.90 -0.20
CA GLY A 289 -9.66 4.95 -0.91
C GLY A 289 -10.23 3.56 -1.20
N SER A 290 -9.41 2.64 -1.70
CA SER A 290 -9.81 1.26 -1.98
C SER A 290 -10.22 0.50 -0.70
N LEU A 291 -9.51 0.75 0.39
CA LEU A 291 -9.78 0.11 1.68
C LEU A 291 -11.04 0.65 2.33
N LEU A 292 -11.25 1.97 2.33
CA LEU A 292 -12.50 2.57 2.79
C LEU A 292 -13.69 2.07 1.97
N ALA A 293 -13.53 1.92 0.65
CA ALA A 293 -14.56 1.32 -0.18
C ALA A 293 -14.82 -0.16 0.19
N SER A 294 -13.78 -0.92 0.50
CA SER A 294 -13.90 -2.33 0.92
C SER A 294 -14.54 -2.47 2.30
N VAL A 295 -14.16 -1.64 3.27
CA VAL A 295 -14.77 -1.59 4.60
C VAL A 295 -16.23 -1.15 4.50
N LYS A 296 -16.52 -0.10 3.72
CA LYS A 296 -17.90 0.35 3.47
C LYS A 296 -18.73 -0.77 2.86
N ARG A 297 -18.21 -1.53 1.89
CA ARG A 297 -18.90 -2.72 1.36
C ARG A 297 -19.16 -3.77 2.43
N ALA A 298 -18.19 -4.04 3.30
CA ALA A 298 -18.33 -5.02 4.38
C ALA A 298 -19.32 -4.60 5.48
N THR A 299 -19.43 -3.30 5.78
CA THR A 299 -20.28 -2.77 6.86
C THR A 299 -21.70 -2.37 6.41
N SER A 300 -21.93 -2.15 5.11
CA SER A 300 -23.23 -1.67 4.57
C SER A 300 -24.33 -2.75 4.51
N GLY A 301 -24.30 -3.75 5.39
CA GLY A 301 -25.38 -4.75 5.57
C GLY A 301 -25.53 -5.80 4.47
N GLY A 302 -24.89 -5.63 3.31
CA GLY A 302 -24.67 -6.70 2.34
C GLY A 302 -23.49 -7.54 2.79
N GLY A 303 -23.71 -8.53 3.65
CA GLY A 303 -22.67 -9.48 4.02
C GLY A 303 -21.94 -10.04 2.80
N LEU A 304 -20.65 -10.36 2.97
CA LEU A 304 -19.81 -11.03 1.97
C LEU A 304 -20.63 -12.08 1.21
N LEU A 305 -20.86 -11.88 -0.09
CA LEU A 305 -21.25 -13.00 -0.94
C LEU A 305 -20.07 -13.98 -0.89
N PRO A 306 -20.25 -15.18 -0.32
CA PRO A 306 -19.17 -16.15 -0.29
C PRO A 306 -18.71 -16.38 -1.73
N GLY A 307 -17.42 -16.59 -1.97
CA GLY A 307 -16.98 -16.99 -3.29
C GLY A 307 -17.81 -18.19 -3.79
N ARG A 308 -18.07 -18.29 -5.10
CA ARG A 308 -18.98 -19.31 -5.68
C ARG A 308 -18.78 -20.72 -5.12
N ARG A 309 -17.53 -21.11 -4.83
CA ARG A 309 -17.18 -22.37 -4.17
C ARG A 309 -17.78 -22.50 -2.77
N ALA A 310 -17.66 -21.48 -1.93
CA ALA A 310 -18.20 -21.48 -0.57
C ALA A 310 -19.73 -21.50 -0.56
N GLU A 311 -20.39 -20.81 -1.50
CA GLU A 311 -21.85 -20.91 -1.69
C GLU A 311 -22.27 -22.34 -2.06
N LEU A 312 -21.56 -22.97 -2.99
CA LEU A 312 -21.84 -24.35 -3.41
C LEU A 312 -21.59 -25.35 -2.27
N LEU A 313 -20.55 -25.16 -1.47
CA LEU A 313 -20.30 -26.00 -0.29
C LEU A 313 -21.38 -25.83 0.79
N LYS A 314 -21.87 -24.61 0.99
CA LYS A 314 -22.97 -24.33 1.92
C LYS A 314 -24.29 -24.92 1.43
N LEU A 315 -24.56 -24.84 0.12
CA LEU A 315 -25.71 -25.48 -0.49
C LEU A 315 -25.60 -27.02 -0.37
N ALA A 316 -24.41 -27.58 -0.62
CA ALA A 316 -24.16 -29.01 -0.45
C ALA A 316 -24.36 -29.46 0.99
N SER A 317 -23.92 -28.69 1.99
CA SER A 317 -24.15 -29.04 3.40
C SER A 317 -25.63 -28.95 3.78
N TRP A 318 -26.41 -28.07 3.17
CA TRP A 318 -27.87 -28.08 3.34
C TRP A 318 -28.51 -29.33 2.75
N PHE A 319 -28.08 -29.77 1.57
CA PHE A 319 -28.53 -31.03 0.98
C PHE A 319 -28.14 -32.26 1.81
N ASP A 320 -26.93 -32.27 2.39
CA ASP A 320 -26.42 -33.39 3.18
C ASP A 320 -27.18 -33.57 4.51
N ASN A 321 -27.69 -32.46 5.07
CA ASN A 321 -28.42 -32.45 6.35
C ASN A 321 -29.95 -32.44 6.22
N SER A 322 -30.51 -32.51 4.99
CA SER A 322 -31.96 -32.40 4.78
C SER A 322 -32.65 -33.74 4.56
N THR A 323 -33.92 -33.80 4.94
CA THR A 323 -34.83 -34.88 4.53
C THR A 323 -35.12 -34.81 3.02
N ARG A 324 -35.75 -35.86 2.46
CA ARG A 324 -36.07 -35.90 1.03
C ARG A 324 -37.00 -34.74 0.62
N GLU A 325 -38.01 -34.46 1.42
CA GLU A 325 -38.98 -33.40 1.19
C GLU A 325 -38.31 -32.01 1.23
N GLU A 326 -37.50 -31.74 2.26
CA GLU A 326 -36.72 -30.50 2.37
C GLU A 326 -35.70 -30.35 1.23
N ALA A 327 -35.05 -31.44 0.80
CA ALA A 327 -34.13 -31.40 -0.33
C ALA A 327 -34.86 -30.98 -1.62
N HIS A 328 -36.10 -31.39 -1.83
CA HIS A 328 -36.91 -30.94 -2.96
C HIS A 328 -37.23 -29.44 -2.88
N GLU A 329 -37.55 -28.92 -1.69
CA GLU A 329 -37.79 -27.48 -1.47
C GLU A 329 -36.51 -26.64 -1.64
N ILE A 330 -35.38 -27.12 -1.13
CA ILE A 330 -34.05 -26.51 -1.30
C ILE A 330 -33.68 -26.50 -2.79
N TYR A 331 -33.93 -27.59 -3.52
CA TYR A 331 -33.67 -27.67 -4.97
C TYR A 331 -34.54 -26.69 -5.76
N ALA A 332 -35.84 -26.64 -5.48
CA ALA A 332 -36.74 -25.69 -6.13
C ALA A 332 -36.33 -24.24 -5.86
N SER A 333 -35.91 -23.94 -4.62
CA SER A 333 -35.45 -22.62 -4.20
C SER A 333 -34.11 -22.21 -4.81
N ALA A 334 -33.10 -23.07 -4.72
CA ALA A 334 -31.75 -22.77 -5.17
C ALA A 334 -31.63 -22.63 -6.68
N PHE A 335 -32.47 -23.38 -7.44
CA PHE A 335 -32.44 -23.39 -8.90
C PHE A 335 -33.61 -22.64 -9.55
N GLY A 336 -34.46 -21.99 -8.74
CA GLY A 336 -35.55 -21.16 -9.25
C GLY A 336 -36.56 -21.93 -10.11
N LEU A 337 -36.92 -23.15 -9.70
CA LEU A 337 -37.93 -23.98 -10.41
C LEU A 337 -39.37 -23.47 -10.24
N TYR A 338 -39.53 -22.31 -9.63
CA TYR A 338 -40.79 -21.60 -9.55
C TYR A 338 -41.27 -21.15 -10.93
N SER A 339 -42.58 -21.05 -11.08
CA SER A 339 -43.19 -20.47 -12.28
C SER A 339 -42.80 -19.00 -12.41
N ALA A 340 -41.84 -18.67 -13.28
CA ALA A 340 -41.52 -17.29 -13.64
C ALA A 340 -42.47 -16.78 -14.73
N ARG A 341 -43.14 -15.64 -14.49
CA ARG A 341 -43.78 -14.87 -15.56
C ARG A 341 -42.80 -13.81 -16.03
N HIS A 342 -42.38 -13.87 -17.29
CA HIS A 342 -41.54 -12.85 -17.88
C HIS A 342 -42.42 -11.67 -18.34
N LEU A 343 -42.27 -10.53 -17.69
CA LEU A 343 -42.77 -9.25 -18.20
C LEU A 343 -41.72 -8.70 -19.16
N SER A 344 -42.07 -8.55 -20.43
CA SER A 344 -41.24 -7.82 -21.39
C SER A 344 -41.52 -6.32 -21.24
N PRO A 345 -40.50 -5.45 -21.38
CA PRO A 345 -40.74 -4.01 -21.42
C PRO A 345 -41.68 -3.66 -22.59
N ALA A 346 -42.42 -2.57 -22.43
CA ALA A 346 -43.30 -2.03 -23.47
C ALA A 346 -42.50 -1.79 -24.78
N PRO A 347 -43.13 -1.92 -25.96
CA PRO A 347 -42.48 -1.62 -27.24
C PRO A 347 -41.87 -0.23 -27.25
N GLU A 348 -40.85 -0.01 -28.10
CA GLU A 348 -40.05 1.23 -28.18
C GLU A 348 -40.86 2.53 -28.41
N HIS A 349 -42.16 2.46 -28.70
CA HIS A 349 -43.06 3.61 -28.81
C HIS A 349 -44.38 3.32 -28.07
N ASP A 350 -44.31 3.21 -26.75
CA ASP A 350 -45.48 3.51 -25.92
C ASP A 350 -45.55 5.03 -25.77
N SER A 351 -46.00 5.71 -26.83
CA SER A 351 -46.47 7.07 -26.65
C SER A 351 -47.71 6.95 -25.77
N ASP A 352 -47.61 7.28 -24.49
CA ASP A 352 -48.71 7.31 -23.53
C ASP A 352 -49.90 8.06 -24.18
N ASN A 353 -50.81 7.32 -24.81
CA ASN A 353 -51.96 7.91 -25.47
C ASN A 353 -53.08 7.94 -24.44
N GLU A 354 -53.05 8.96 -23.59
CA GLU A 354 -54.04 9.28 -22.55
C GLU A 354 -55.51 9.28 -23.05
N ARG A 355 -55.73 9.33 -24.37
CA ARG A 355 -57.05 9.31 -24.99
C ARG A 355 -57.58 7.90 -25.29
N THR A 356 -56.77 6.86 -25.14
CA THR A 356 -57.19 5.48 -25.43
C THR A 356 -57.47 4.73 -24.12
N PRO A 357 -58.72 4.32 -23.86
CA PRO A 357 -59.02 3.47 -22.71
C PRO A 357 -58.21 2.17 -22.76
N TRP A 358 -57.68 1.72 -21.62
CA TRP A 358 -56.81 0.54 -21.49
C TRP A 358 -57.30 -0.68 -22.29
N ARG A 359 -58.61 -0.95 -22.25
CA ARG A 359 -59.24 -2.10 -22.95
C ARG A 359 -59.10 -2.08 -24.48
N ASP A 360 -58.92 -0.90 -25.06
CA ASP A 360 -58.83 -0.67 -26.50
C ASP A 360 -57.40 -0.29 -26.93
N GLY A 361 -56.44 -0.40 -26.00
CA GLY A 361 -55.03 -0.15 -26.25
C GLY A 361 -54.39 -1.22 -27.15
N PRO A 362 -53.16 -0.97 -27.65
CA PRO A 362 -52.44 -1.92 -28.48
C PRO A 362 -52.22 -3.26 -27.74
N VAL A 363 -52.57 -4.36 -28.42
CA VAL A 363 -52.45 -5.73 -27.88
C VAL A 363 -51.13 -6.34 -28.34
N CYS A 364 -50.39 -6.96 -27.42
CA CYS A 364 -49.19 -7.72 -27.73
C CYS A 364 -49.48 -9.22 -27.67
N ASP A 365 -49.22 -9.95 -28.76
CA ASP A 365 -49.35 -11.40 -28.81
C ASP A 365 -48.23 -12.06 -28.01
N VAL A 366 -48.58 -12.62 -26.84
CA VAL A 366 -47.64 -13.39 -26.01
C VAL A 366 -47.61 -14.83 -26.49
N THR A 367 -46.48 -15.24 -27.09
CA THR A 367 -46.27 -16.63 -27.52
C THR A 367 -46.18 -17.56 -26.31
N VAL A 368 -47.11 -18.51 -26.19
CA VAL A 368 -47.08 -19.54 -25.14
C VAL A 368 -46.09 -20.62 -25.53
N SER A 369 -44.85 -20.52 -25.03
CA SER A 369 -43.82 -21.53 -25.29
C SER A 369 -44.07 -22.79 -24.46
N VAL A 370 -44.86 -23.73 -24.98
CA VAL A 370 -44.97 -25.07 -24.38
C VAL A 370 -43.81 -25.93 -24.90
N ARG A 371 -43.11 -26.62 -24.00
CA ARG A 371 -41.94 -27.49 -24.30
C ARG A 371 -42.18 -28.51 -25.42
N SER A 372 -43.44 -28.81 -25.77
CA SER A 372 -43.85 -29.79 -26.79
C SER A 372 -44.00 -29.24 -28.22
N ARG A 373 -44.13 -27.92 -28.44
CA ARG A 373 -44.38 -27.35 -29.79
C ARG A 373 -43.16 -26.71 -30.47
N GLY A 374 -42.04 -26.55 -29.76
CA GLY A 374 -40.77 -26.10 -30.34
C GLY A 374 -40.73 -24.64 -30.80
N ASP A 375 -41.83 -23.89 -30.70
CA ASP A 375 -41.87 -22.49 -31.08
C ASP A 375 -41.24 -21.63 -29.98
N ARG A 376 -40.14 -20.96 -30.32
CA ARG A 376 -39.43 -20.03 -29.44
C ARG A 376 -39.67 -18.63 -29.99
N GLY A 377 -40.66 -17.94 -29.43
CA GLY A 377 -40.78 -16.50 -29.65
C GLY A 377 -39.46 -15.81 -29.28
N ALA A 378 -39.07 -14.79 -30.07
CA ALA A 378 -37.88 -14.01 -29.80
C ALA A 378 -37.99 -13.42 -28.39
N ARG A 379 -37.11 -13.85 -27.48
CA ARG A 379 -36.97 -13.24 -26.16
C ARG A 379 -36.63 -11.77 -26.39
N GLY A 380 -37.48 -10.87 -25.92
CA GLY A 380 -37.27 -9.43 -26.02
C GLY A 380 -35.86 -9.08 -25.57
N ARG A 381 -35.12 -8.35 -26.40
CA ARG A 381 -33.80 -7.84 -26.04
C ARG A 381 -33.97 -6.83 -24.90
N PRO A 382 -33.03 -6.76 -23.95
CA PRO A 382 -33.01 -5.63 -23.01
C PRO A 382 -32.98 -4.33 -23.83
N SER A 383 -33.73 -3.32 -23.36
CA SER A 383 -33.76 -2.01 -23.99
C SER A 383 -32.34 -1.54 -24.22
N ARG A 384 -32.02 -1.21 -25.47
CA ARG A 384 -30.71 -0.66 -25.79
C ARG A 384 -30.69 0.76 -25.22
N ILE A 385 -29.77 1.05 -24.31
CA ILE A 385 -29.49 2.44 -23.93
C ILE A 385 -28.96 3.09 -25.20
N LEU A 386 -29.81 3.90 -25.83
CA LEU A 386 -29.45 4.71 -26.99
C LEU A 386 -28.52 5.80 -26.48
N ASP A 387 -27.38 5.93 -27.14
CA ASP A 387 -26.48 7.06 -26.95
C ASP A 387 -27.20 8.29 -27.51
N ASP A 388 -27.73 9.13 -26.61
CA ASP A 388 -28.41 10.38 -26.95
C ASP A 388 -27.51 11.57 -26.56
N PRO A 389 -26.57 11.94 -27.44
CA PRO A 389 -25.62 13.02 -27.15
C PRO A 389 -26.31 14.38 -26.99
N MET A 390 -27.54 14.53 -27.48
CA MET A 390 -28.26 15.80 -27.41
C MET A 390 -28.94 15.98 -26.05
N THR A 391 -29.53 14.91 -25.51
CA THR A 391 -30.03 14.88 -24.13
C THR A 391 -28.88 14.93 -23.11
N GLU A 392 -27.76 14.27 -23.38
CA GLU A 392 -26.56 14.41 -22.53
C GLU A 392 -26.07 15.86 -22.48
N GLN A 393 -25.96 16.53 -23.63
CA GLN A 393 -25.55 17.92 -23.69
C GLN A 393 -26.56 18.86 -23.00
N SER A 394 -27.86 18.62 -23.13
CA SER A 394 -28.87 19.43 -22.43
C SER A 394 -28.78 19.26 -20.92
N LEU A 395 -28.64 18.02 -20.42
CA LEU A 395 -28.48 17.75 -19.00
C LEU A 395 -27.17 18.33 -18.43
N LEU A 396 -26.08 18.30 -19.21
CA LEU A 396 -24.83 18.96 -18.83
C LEU A 396 -24.96 20.49 -18.80
N ALA A 397 -25.74 21.08 -19.72
CA ALA A 397 -26.02 22.51 -19.71
C ALA A 397 -26.90 22.91 -18.52
N GLU A 398 -27.96 22.16 -18.22
CA GLU A 398 -28.81 22.35 -17.05
C GLU A 398 -28.00 22.21 -15.74
N ALA A 399 -27.11 21.22 -15.64
CA ALA A 399 -26.24 21.04 -14.48
C ALA A 399 -25.29 22.23 -14.28
N ARG A 400 -24.74 22.80 -15.37
CA ARG A 400 -23.91 24.02 -15.31
C ARG A 400 -24.72 25.23 -14.86
N GLU A 401 -25.91 25.42 -15.42
CA GLU A 401 -26.79 26.53 -15.02
C GLU A 401 -27.19 26.42 -13.55
N ALA A 402 -27.55 25.22 -13.09
CA ALA A 402 -27.86 24.96 -11.68
C ALA A 402 -26.64 25.24 -10.78
N ASP A 403 -25.43 24.86 -11.19
CA ASP A 403 -24.20 25.13 -10.44
C ASP A 403 -23.87 26.63 -10.39
N GLU A 404 -24.09 27.38 -11.48
CA GLU A 404 -23.93 28.83 -11.54
C GLU A 404 -24.96 29.57 -10.66
N ILE A 405 -26.21 29.11 -10.66
CA ILE A 405 -27.27 29.59 -9.76
C ILE A 405 -26.84 29.36 -8.31
N ARG A 406 -26.44 28.13 -7.97
CA ARG A 406 -25.97 27.77 -6.63
C ARG A 406 -24.74 28.59 -6.22
N ALA A 407 -23.82 28.87 -7.15
CA ALA A 407 -22.66 29.73 -6.89
C ALA A 407 -23.05 31.15 -6.48
N ARG A 408 -24.06 31.74 -7.12
CA ARG A 408 -24.57 33.07 -6.76
C ARG A 408 -25.15 33.08 -5.35
N HIS A 409 -25.90 32.03 -4.97
CA HIS A 409 -26.46 31.90 -3.63
C HIS A 409 -25.39 31.71 -2.54
N VAL A 410 -24.36 30.89 -2.79
CA VAL A 410 -23.22 30.74 -1.88
C VAL A 410 -22.42 32.06 -1.75
N ALA A 411 -22.25 32.80 -2.84
CA ALA A 411 -21.56 34.09 -2.81
C ALA A 411 -22.35 35.16 -2.02
N GLU A 412 -23.68 35.15 -2.11
CA GLU A 412 -24.56 35.98 -1.29
C GLU A 412 -24.39 35.66 0.21
N LEU A 413 -24.46 34.38 0.58
CA LEU A 413 -24.23 33.95 1.97
C LEU A 413 -22.83 34.32 2.47
N THR A 414 -21.81 34.19 1.63
CA THR A 414 -20.44 34.57 1.97
C THR A 414 -20.33 36.07 2.28
N LYS A 415 -21.04 36.92 1.52
CA LYS A 415 -21.10 38.37 1.78
C LYS A 415 -21.88 38.69 3.06
N ALA A 416 -22.94 37.92 3.33
CA ALA A 416 -23.77 38.06 4.52
C ALA A 416 -23.11 37.53 5.81
N ALA A 417 -22.00 36.77 5.70
CA ALA A 417 -21.39 36.05 6.81
C ALA A 417 -21.04 36.91 8.04
N GLY A 418 -20.63 38.17 7.82
CA GLY A 418 -20.29 39.12 8.89
C GLY A 418 -21.49 39.82 9.54
N ASN A 419 -22.69 39.73 8.95
CA ASN A 419 -23.89 40.43 9.43
C ASN A 419 -25.18 39.70 9.02
N LEU A 420 -25.27 38.42 9.37
CA LEU A 420 -26.33 37.53 8.91
C LEU A 420 -27.73 37.95 9.38
N GLU A 421 -27.86 38.44 10.62
CA GLU A 421 -29.16 38.79 11.22
C GLU A 421 -29.79 40.06 10.62
N ASN A 422 -28.97 40.96 10.06
CA ASN A 422 -29.44 42.21 9.45
C ASN A 422 -29.50 42.17 7.92
N THR A 423 -29.01 41.08 7.31
CA THR A 423 -29.05 40.90 5.85
C THR A 423 -30.31 40.14 5.47
N THR A 424 -31.04 40.61 4.46
CA THR A 424 -32.20 39.88 3.92
C THR A 424 -31.75 38.97 2.79
N LEU A 425 -31.87 37.66 3.00
CA LEU A 425 -31.44 36.64 2.04
C LEU A 425 -32.48 36.40 0.93
N THR A 426 -31.99 36.09 -0.27
CA THR A 426 -32.83 35.55 -1.35
C THR A 426 -33.32 34.13 -1.01
N HIS A 427 -34.35 33.68 -1.72
CA HIS A 427 -34.92 32.35 -1.50
C HIS A 427 -33.87 31.23 -1.68
N GLY A 428 -33.11 31.24 -2.78
CA GLY A 428 -32.07 30.24 -3.03
C GLY A 428 -30.87 30.34 -2.06
N ALA A 429 -30.54 31.54 -1.57
CA ALA A 429 -29.53 31.68 -0.51
C ALA A 429 -30.03 31.07 0.82
N LEU A 430 -31.30 31.23 1.16
CA LEU A 430 -31.90 30.58 2.31
C LEU A 430 -31.92 29.05 2.17
N GLU A 431 -32.23 28.51 0.99
CA GLU A 431 -32.19 27.06 0.75
C GLU A 431 -30.80 26.47 0.98
N VAL A 432 -29.76 27.08 0.39
CA VAL A 432 -28.37 26.66 0.62
C VAL A 432 -27.98 26.77 2.11
N PHE A 433 -28.42 27.82 2.79
CA PHE A 433 -28.21 27.96 4.23
C PHE A 433 -28.88 26.82 5.01
N CYS A 434 -30.14 26.49 4.70
CA CYS A 434 -30.89 25.41 5.35
C CYS A 434 -30.28 24.04 5.10
N GLU A 435 -29.75 23.78 3.90
CA GLU A 435 -29.01 22.55 3.59
C GLU A 435 -27.77 22.42 4.48
N LEU A 436 -26.94 23.47 4.56
CA LEU A 436 -25.75 23.50 5.41
C LEU A 436 -26.12 23.40 6.90
N LEU A 437 -27.20 24.05 7.33
CA LEU A 437 -27.71 23.96 8.69
C LEU A 437 -28.14 22.53 9.02
N THR A 438 -28.86 21.87 8.11
CA THR A 438 -29.32 20.48 8.30
C THR A 438 -28.13 19.53 8.44
N LEU A 439 -27.10 19.69 7.60
CA LEU A 439 -25.87 18.90 7.69
C LEU A 439 -25.10 19.17 8.99
N ALA A 440 -25.03 20.43 9.43
CA ALA A 440 -24.35 20.79 10.68
C ALA A 440 -25.12 20.25 11.89
N MET A 441 -26.45 20.22 11.84
CA MET A 441 -27.29 19.62 12.87
C MET A 441 -27.17 18.10 12.94
N ALA A 442 -27.01 17.43 11.79
CA ALA A 442 -26.85 15.97 11.73
C ALA A 442 -25.56 15.46 12.41
N GLN A 443 -24.58 16.34 12.67
CA GLN A 443 -23.36 15.99 13.40
C GLN A 443 -23.49 16.12 14.93
N ARG A 444 -24.63 16.59 15.44
CA ARG A 444 -24.84 16.82 16.88
C ARG A 444 -25.57 15.62 17.49
N ASP A 445 -25.05 15.13 18.60
CA ASP A 445 -25.73 14.10 19.42
C ASP A 445 -26.73 14.74 20.40
N SER A 446 -26.46 15.98 20.83
CA SER A 446 -27.28 16.77 21.76
C SER A 446 -27.45 18.22 21.28
N PRO A 447 -28.55 18.91 21.65
CA PRO A 447 -28.71 20.35 21.43
C PRO A 447 -27.62 21.22 22.09
N GLN A 448 -26.85 20.70 23.04
CA GLN A 448 -25.75 21.45 23.66
C GLN A 448 -24.46 21.38 22.83
N ASP A 449 -24.35 20.41 21.92
CA ASP A 449 -23.15 20.21 21.11
C ASP A 449 -23.09 21.21 19.96
N SER A 450 -21.87 21.58 19.58
CA SER A 450 -21.63 22.33 18.36
C SER A 450 -21.60 21.40 17.15
N GLY A 451 -22.03 21.92 16.00
CA GLY A 451 -22.01 21.21 14.73
C GLY A 451 -21.45 22.10 13.63
N SER A 452 -20.85 21.51 12.60
CA SER A 452 -20.37 22.30 11.47
C SER A 452 -20.50 21.56 10.14
N ALA A 453 -20.87 22.29 9.10
CA ALA A 453 -20.92 21.76 7.74
C ALA A 453 -20.23 22.73 6.78
N SER A 454 -19.58 22.19 5.76
CA SER A 454 -18.90 22.97 4.73
C SER A 454 -19.40 22.58 3.36
N ASP A 455 -19.61 23.57 2.49
CA ASP A 455 -19.73 23.35 1.06
C ASP A 455 -18.36 22.86 0.52
N PRO A 456 -18.25 21.61 0.03
CA PRO A 456 -16.97 21.04 -0.38
C PRO A 456 -16.40 21.66 -1.65
N VAL A 457 -17.23 22.36 -2.44
CA VAL A 457 -16.82 22.98 -3.71
C VAL A 457 -16.37 24.42 -3.48
N ARG A 458 -17.08 25.16 -2.62
CA ARG A 458 -16.93 26.62 -2.51
C ARG A 458 -16.37 27.09 -1.17
N GLY A 459 -16.19 26.19 -0.20
CA GLY A 459 -15.52 26.46 1.07
C GLY A 459 -16.33 27.25 2.09
N LEU A 460 -17.60 27.58 1.81
CA LEU A 460 -18.48 28.20 2.81
C LEU A 460 -18.75 27.21 3.94
N LYS A 461 -18.39 27.57 5.17
CA LYS A 461 -18.60 26.78 6.37
C LYS A 461 -19.69 27.42 7.23
N LEU A 462 -20.66 26.61 7.66
CA LEU A 462 -21.65 26.96 8.66
C LEU A 462 -21.29 26.27 9.97
N GLU A 463 -21.26 27.03 11.05
CA GLU A 463 -21.10 26.53 12.41
C GLU A 463 -22.34 26.86 13.22
N ILE A 464 -22.88 25.87 13.95
CA ILE A 464 -23.98 26.04 14.89
C ILE A 464 -23.49 25.66 16.29
N ALA A 465 -23.83 26.48 17.27
CA ALA A 465 -23.56 26.21 18.68
C ALA A 465 -24.79 26.53 19.52
N HIS A 466 -24.87 25.98 20.73
CA HIS A 466 -25.89 26.36 21.68
C HIS A 466 -25.69 27.83 22.12
N GLY A 467 -26.76 28.61 22.14
CA GLY A 467 -26.67 30.03 22.47
C GLY A 467 -28.02 30.73 22.48
N THR A 468 -28.05 32.01 22.13
CA THR A 468 -29.28 32.80 22.06
C THR A 468 -30.11 32.48 20.83
N THR A 469 -31.35 32.94 20.79
CA THR A 469 -32.19 32.83 19.59
C THR A 469 -31.61 33.66 18.44
N THR A 470 -31.29 33.03 17.30
CA THR A 470 -30.82 33.70 16.08
C THR A 470 -31.98 33.85 15.09
N GLN A 471 -32.14 35.04 14.50
CA GLN A 471 -33.15 35.31 13.48
C GLN A 471 -32.49 35.62 12.14
N ILE A 472 -32.95 34.92 11.10
CA ILE A 472 -32.45 35.07 9.73
C ILE A 472 -33.59 35.54 8.86
N LYS A 473 -33.42 36.72 8.26
CA LYS A 473 -34.43 37.33 7.39
C LYS A 473 -34.22 36.86 5.96
N SER A 474 -35.30 36.52 5.29
CA SER A 474 -35.32 36.23 3.86
C SER A 474 -36.47 36.95 3.18
N VAL A 475 -36.43 37.03 1.85
CA VAL A 475 -37.54 37.51 1.03
C VAL A 475 -38.83 36.69 1.20
N ALA A 476 -38.72 35.44 1.65
CA ALA A 476 -39.84 34.53 1.88
C ALA A 476 -40.38 34.54 3.32
N GLY A 477 -39.71 35.24 4.24
CA GLY A 477 -40.06 35.27 5.67
C GLY A 477 -38.83 35.20 6.58
N THR A 478 -39.06 35.03 7.88
CA THR A 478 -38.00 35.00 8.90
C THR A 478 -37.84 33.59 9.47
N LEU A 479 -36.66 33.00 9.34
CA LEU A 479 -36.28 31.76 10.03
C LEU A 479 -35.79 32.12 11.44
N THR A 480 -36.40 31.52 12.46
CA THR A 480 -36.00 31.72 13.86
C THR A 480 -35.44 30.42 14.42
N LEU A 481 -34.19 30.45 14.87
CA LEU A 481 -33.51 29.32 15.49
C LEU A 481 -33.46 29.58 17.00
N HIS A 482 -34.22 28.78 17.76
CA HIS A 482 -34.23 28.89 19.21
C HIS A 482 -33.01 28.21 19.83
N ASP A 483 -32.46 28.84 20.86
CA ASP A 483 -31.33 28.33 21.65
C ASP A 483 -30.08 27.94 20.85
N ALA A 484 -29.87 28.59 19.70
CA ALA A 484 -28.80 28.27 18.76
C ALA A 484 -28.24 29.52 18.09
N THR A 485 -26.92 29.70 18.21
CA THR A 485 -26.16 30.70 17.48
C THR A 485 -25.55 30.09 16.22
N VAL A 486 -25.62 30.81 15.11
CA VAL A 486 -25.07 30.37 13.82
C VAL A 486 -24.04 31.37 13.32
N ALA A 487 -22.91 30.86 12.84
CA ALA A 487 -21.87 31.65 12.19
C ALA A 487 -21.54 31.07 10.82
N LEU A 488 -21.34 31.95 9.85
CA LEU A 488 -20.80 31.59 8.54
C LEU A 488 -19.33 32.00 8.48
N LYS A 489 -18.48 31.11 8.00
CA LYS A 489 -17.04 31.30 7.81
C LYS A 489 -16.65 30.88 6.40
N ARG A 490 -15.55 31.44 5.90
CA ARG A 490 -14.93 31.03 4.64
C ARG A 490 -13.61 30.33 4.93
#